data_AF-A0A0M9VP04-F1
#
_entry.id   AF-A0A0M9VP04-F1
#
_cell.length_a   1.000
_cell.length_b   1.000
_cell.length_c   1.000
_cell.angle_alpha   90.00
_cell.angle_beta   90.00
_cell.angle_gamma   90.00
#
_symmetry.space_group_name_H-M   'P 1'
#
loop_
_entity.id
_entity.type
_entity.pdbx_description
1 polymer ?
#
loop_
_entity_poly.entity_id
_entity_poly.type
_entity_poly.pdbx_seq_one_letter_code
_entity_poly.pdbx_strand_id
1 'polypeptide(L)'
;MVPILRSRSILQAFVATRYTLPTYTQHLTPVAGSSVASVLGAYASTWQSLLGRLLGQDAMSQGFALSPAGVRAAFSDAAIPEPSSLEWDGLLLAAPKKKVSHSRKAMRAANKGLKDRVNLVHCPGCGRPKLQHHLCENCFGDLTRGLKQNGRTGP
;
A
#
# COMPACT_ATOMS: atom_id res chain seq x y z
N MET A 1 -36.08 23.66 2.82
CA MET A 1 -36.59 22.45 2.13
C MET A 1 -35.63 21.84 1.09
N VAL A 2 -34.47 22.45 0.81
CA VAL A 2 -33.44 21.93 -0.13
C VAL A 2 -32.51 20.80 0.42
N PRO A 3 -32.26 20.61 1.74
CA PRO A 3 -31.26 19.64 2.17
C PRO A 3 -31.71 18.16 2.11
N ILE A 4 -33.02 17.90 2.05
CA ILE A 4 -33.58 16.53 2.03
C ILE A 4 -33.47 15.89 0.62
N LEU A 5 -33.42 16.71 -0.43
CA LEU A 5 -33.32 16.22 -1.82
C LEU A 5 -31.89 15.77 -2.17
N ARG A 6 -30.86 16.31 -1.50
CA ARG A 6 -29.45 15.98 -1.79
C ARG A 6 -29.04 14.61 -1.23
N SER A 7 -29.52 14.22 -0.04
CA SER A 7 -29.20 12.94 0.59
C SER A 7 -29.80 11.73 -0.15
N ARG A 8 -30.99 11.90 -0.74
CA ARG A 8 -31.60 10.86 -1.60
C ARG A 8 -30.81 10.61 -2.88
N SER A 9 -30.27 11.65 -3.52
CA SER A 9 -29.45 11.46 -4.73
C SER A 9 -28.13 10.73 -4.45
N ILE A 10 -27.50 10.98 -3.29
CA ILE A 10 -26.23 10.36 -2.92
C ILE A 10 -26.44 8.88 -2.58
N LEU A 11 -27.51 8.54 -1.86
CA LEU A 11 -27.83 7.13 -1.57
C LEU A 11 -28.27 6.37 -2.83
N GLN A 12 -29.01 7.01 -3.75
CA GLN A 12 -29.37 6.38 -5.03
C GLN A 12 -28.16 6.17 -5.94
N ALA A 13 -27.20 7.09 -5.97
CA ALA A 13 -25.97 6.96 -6.75
C ALA A 13 -25.11 5.76 -6.26
N PHE A 14 -24.99 5.57 -4.94
CA PHE A 14 -24.23 4.45 -4.35
C PHE A 14 -24.92 3.09 -4.50
N VAL A 15 -26.25 3.03 -4.46
CA VAL A 15 -26.99 1.78 -4.68
C VAL A 15 -27.00 1.41 -6.16
N ALA A 16 -27.17 2.36 -7.07
CA ALA A 16 -27.23 2.09 -8.51
C ALA A 16 -25.93 1.48 -9.06
N THR A 17 -24.75 1.93 -8.60
CA THR A 17 -23.47 1.39 -9.09
C THR A 17 -23.18 -0.05 -8.66
N ARG A 18 -23.85 -0.54 -7.61
CA ARG A 18 -23.70 -1.93 -7.13
C ARG A 18 -24.53 -2.95 -7.92
N TYR A 19 -25.52 -2.50 -8.70
CA TYR A 19 -26.47 -3.38 -9.40
C TYR A 19 -26.53 -3.17 -10.92
N THR A 20 -25.86 -2.17 -11.49
CA THR A 20 -25.68 -2.09 -12.94
C THR A 20 -24.56 -3.04 -13.37
N LEU A 21 -24.94 -4.28 -13.69
CA LEU A 21 -24.12 -5.17 -14.49
C LEU A 21 -23.76 -4.47 -15.80
N PRO A 22 -22.48 -4.34 -16.19
CA PRO A 22 -22.15 -3.93 -17.54
C PRO A 22 -22.55 -5.07 -18.48
N THR A 23 -23.63 -4.87 -19.22
CA THR A 23 -23.92 -5.64 -20.44
C THR A 23 -22.83 -5.31 -21.46
N TYR A 24 -21.71 -6.02 -21.38
CA TYR A 24 -20.66 -5.98 -22.38
C TYR A 24 -21.16 -6.76 -23.60
N THR A 25 -21.66 -6.03 -24.59
CA THR A 25 -21.94 -6.53 -25.93
C THR A 25 -20.62 -6.96 -26.57
N GLN A 26 -20.33 -8.26 -26.56
CA GLN A 26 -19.26 -8.81 -27.38
C GLN A 26 -19.75 -8.92 -28.83
N HIS A 27 -19.21 -8.03 -29.66
CA HIS A 27 -18.99 -8.33 -31.07
C HIS A 27 -17.97 -9.47 -31.14
N LEU A 28 -18.38 -10.66 -31.57
CA LEU A 28 -17.46 -11.70 -32.02
C LEU A 28 -17.96 -12.26 -33.35
N THR A 29 -17.13 -12.06 -34.36
CA THR A 29 -17.21 -12.66 -35.68
C THR A 29 -17.02 -14.18 -35.58
N PRO A 30 -17.68 -14.97 -36.45
CA PRO A 30 -17.52 -16.41 -36.46
C PRO A 30 -16.19 -16.77 -37.14
N VAL A 31 -15.19 -17.20 -36.35
CA VAL A 31 -14.05 -17.95 -36.89
C VAL A 31 -14.39 -19.43 -36.88
N ALA A 32 -14.61 -19.94 -38.09
CA ALA A 32 -14.73 -21.35 -38.38
C ALA A 32 -13.47 -22.11 -37.93
N GLY A 33 -13.67 -23.28 -37.32
CA GLY A 33 -12.65 -24.32 -37.20
C GLY A 33 -11.70 -24.19 -36.02
N SER A 34 -12.08 -24.69 -34.86
CA SER A 34 -11.10 -25.27 -33.93
C SER A 34 -11.71 -26.44 -33.17
N SER A 35 -10.97 -27.55 -33.18
CA SER A 35 -11.31 -28.83 -32.56
C SER A 35 -11.45 -28.70 -31.05
N VAL A 36 -12.43 -29.42 -30.47
CA VAL A 36 -12.73 -29.50 -29.03
C VAL A 36 -11.52 -29.90 -28.17
N ALA A 37 -10.48 -30.48 -28.76
CA ALA A 37 -9.23 -30.83 -28.07
C ALA A 37 -8.42 -29.60 -27.63
N SER A 38 -8.47 -28.49 -28.37
CA SER A 38 -7.67 -27.28 -28.07
C SER A 38 -8.29 -26.42 -26.96
N VAL A 39 -9.61 -26.51 -26.76
CA VAL A 39 -10.34 -25.74 -25.74
C VAL A 39 -10.12 -26.33 -24.33
N LEU A 40 -10.04 -27.66 -24.22
CA LEU A 40 -9.74 -28.34 -22.96
C LEU A 40 -8.26 -28.18 -22.53
N GLY A 41 -7.32 -28.08 -23.49
CA GLY A 41 -5.91 -27.80 -23.19
C GLY A 41 -5.69 -26.39 -22.63
N ALA A 42 -6.38 -25.38 -23.17
CA ALA A 42 -6.30 -24.00 -22.68
C ALA A 42 -6.92 -23.82 -21.28
N TYR A 43 -7.99 -24.58 -20.98
CA TYR A 43 -8.64 -24.57 -19.67
C TYR A 43 -7.73 -25.13 -18.57
N ALA A 44 -6.95 -26.18 -18.86
CA ALA A 44 -6.00 -26.76 -17.90
C ALA A 44 -4.87 -25.78 -17.55
N SER A 45 -4.28 -25.09 -18.54
CA SER A 45 -3.17 -24.15 -18.31
C SER A 45 -3.61 -22.86 -17.59
N THR A 46 -4.81 -22.36 -17.88
CA THR A 46 -5.35 -21.16 -17.21
C THR A 46 -5.72 -21.44 -15.77
N TRP A 47 -6.26 -22.63 -15.46
CA TRP A 47 -6.54 -23.05 -14.08
C TRP A 47 -5.28 -23.27 -13.24
N GLN A 48 -4.23 -23.86 -13.79
CA GLN A 48 -2.96 -24.03 -13.08
C GLN A 48 -2.29 -22.69 -12.77
N SER A 49 -2.37 -21.74 -13.70
CA SER A 49 -1.85 -20.36 -13.50
C SER A 49 -2.66 -19.58 -12.46
N LEU A 50 -3.99 -19.75 -12.44
CA LEU A 50 -4.87 -19.08 -11.49
C LEU A 50 -4.72 -19.66 -10.08
N LEU A 51 -4.58 -20.99 -9.95
CA LEU A 51 -4.33 -21.66 -8.67
C LEU A 51 -2.94 -21.31 -8.10
N GLY A 52 -1.90 -21.17 -8.93
CA GLY A 52 -0.59 -20.68 -8.47
C GLY A 52 -0.63 -19.26 -7.91
N ARG A 53 -1.49 -18.39 -8.47
CA ARG A 53 -1.73 -17.02 -7.98
C ARG A 53 -2.65 -16.96 -6.74
N LEU A 54 -3.54 -17.93 -6.57
CA LEU A 54 -4.49 -18.01 -5.44
C LEU A 54 -3.91 -18.73 -4.21
N LEU A 55 -3.11 -19.78 -4.41
CA LEU A 55 -2.47 -20.54 -3.32
C LEU A 55 -1.03 -20.11 -3.04
N GLY A 56 -0.47 -19.16 -3.79
CA GLY A 56 0.80 -18.53 -3.48
C GLY A 56 1.94 -19.55 -3.32
N GLN A 57 2.39 -20.14 -4.42
CA GLN A 57 3.74 -20.70 -4.47
C GLN A 57 4.74 -19.57 -4.78
N ASP A 58 4.87 -18.64 -3.86
CA ASP A 58 6.15 -17.96 -3.69
C ASP A 58 6.95 -18.85 -2.75
N ALA A 59 7.70 -19.76 -3.36
CA ALA A 59 8.83 -20.38 -2.71
C ALA A 59 9.63 -19.27 -2.01
N MET A 60 9.75 -19.42 -0.69
CA MET A 60 10.72 -18.72 0.13
C MET A 60 12.10 -18.80 -0.53
N SER A 61 12.54 -17.72 -1.16
CA SER A 61 13.97 -17.45 -1.30
C SER A 61 14.22 -15.95 -1.40
N GLN A 62 13.69 -15.18 -0.44
CA GLN A 62 14.39 -13.99 0.00
C GLN A 62 15.24 -14.40 1.19
N GLY A 63 16.38 -15.02 0.85
CA GLY A 63 17.47 -15.20 1.78
C GLY A 63 17.87 -13.83 2.29
N PHE A 64 17.72 -13.63 3.59
CA PHE A 64 18.36 -12.55 4.31
C PHE A 64 19.87 -12.80 4.19
N ALA A 65 20.51 -12.15 3.22
CA ALA A 65 21.95 -12.17 3.09
C ALA A 65 22.55 -11.31 4.21
N LEU A 66 23.00 -11.97 5.27
CA LEU A 66 23.95 -11.42 6.24
C LEU A 66 25.26 -12.21 6.12
N SER A 67 26.34 -11.45 5.93
CA SER A 67 27.75 -11.79 5.65
C SER A 67 28.30 -13.17 6.05
N PRO A 68 29.19 -13.76 5.23
CA PRO A 68 30.15 -14.75 5.67
C PRO A 68 31.45 -14.08 6.10
N ALA A 69 31.74 -14.04 7.40
CA ALA A 69 33.12 -13.99 7.91
C ALA A 69 33.14 -14.13 9.44
N GLY A 70 33.46 -15.34 9.89
CA GLY A 70 34.56 -15.49 10.85
C GLY A 70 34.39 -15.00 12.29
N VAL A 71 33.19 -14.69 12.76
CA VAL A 71 32.91 -14.68 14.21
C VAL A 71 31.83 -15.69 14.47
N ARG A 72 32.24 -16.91 14.86
CA ARG A 72 31.39 -17.74 15.70
C ARG A 72 31.20 -16.93 16.97
N ALA A 73 30.11 -16.18 17.05
CA ALA A 73 29.60 -15.79 18.34
C ALA A 73 29.45 -17.11 19.08
N ALA A 74 30.32 -17.35 20.05
CA ALA A 74 30.07 -18.34 21.07
C ALA A 74 28.81 -17.84 21.76
N PHE A 75 27.65 -18.27 21.26
CA PHE A 75 26.50 -18.44 22.09
C PHE A 75 26.99 -19.47 23.10
N SER A 76 27.50 -18.96 24.24
CA SER A 76 27.65 -19.77 25.42
C SER A 76 26.35 -20.55 25.53
N ASP A 77 26.45 -21.86 25.70
CA ASP A 77 25.37 -22.73 26.14
C ASP A 77 24.90 -22.26 27.52
N ALA A 78 24.30 -21.07 27.56
CA ALA A 78 23.49 -20.58 28.64
C ALA A 78 22.23 -21.40 28.49
N ALA A 79 22.16 -22.46 29.30
CA ALA A 79 20.98 -23.26 29.51
C ALA A 79 19.76 -22.35 29.39
N ILE A 80 18.95 -22.57 28.35
CA ILE A 80 17.64 -21.93 28.25
C ILE A 80 16.96 -22.32 29.56
N PRO A 81 16.68 -21.38 30.49
CA PRO A 81 15.91 -21.74 31.66
C PRO A 81 14.60 -22.29 31.12
N GLU A 82 14.25 -23.52 31.55
CA GLU A 82 12.94 -24.12 31.32
C GLU A 82 11.88 -23.02 31.45
N PRO A 83 11.20 -22.61 30.36
CA PRO A 83 10.34 -21.46 30.42
C PRO A 83 9.20 -21.85 31.34
N SER A 84 9.25 -21.34 32.57
CA SER A 84 8.23 -21.58 33.57
C SER A 84 6.87 -21.29 32.92
N SER A 85 5.88 -22.13 33.19
CA SER A 85 4.53 -22.03 32.59
C SER A 85 3.90 -20.64 32.69
N LEU A 86 4.35 -19.82 33.65
CA LEU A 86 3.99 -18.43 33.85
C LEU A 86 4.44 -17.45 32.75
N GLU A 87 5.52 -17.74 32.02
CA GLU A 87 6.03 -16.83 30.99
C GLU A 87 5.21 -16.89 29.69
N TRP A 88 4.68 -18.07 29.36
CA TRP A 88 3.79 -18.29 28.21
C TRP A 88 2.39 -17.71 28.40
N ASP A 89 1.91 -17.67 29.65
CA ASP A 89 0.59 -17.10 29.98
C ASP A 89 0.51 -15.61 29.61
N GLY A 90 1.58 -14.85 29.83
CA GLY A 90 1.66 -13.44 29.43
C GLY A 90 1.49 -13.25 27.92
N LEU A 91 2.10 -14.12 27.11
CA LEU A 91 2.03 -14.05 25.65
C LEU A 91 0.65 -14.47 25.11
N LEU A 92 0.05 -15.51 25.69
CA LEU A 92 -1.29 -16.00 25.30
C LEU A 92 -2.40 -15.04 25.73
N LEU A 93 -2.23 -14.33 26.85
CA LEU A 93 -3.17 -13.30 27.31
C LEU A 93 -3.01 -11.96 26.58
N ALA A 94 -1.80 -11.62 26.13
CA ALA A 94 -1.54 -10.41 25.36
C ALA A 94 -2.14 -10.45 23.95
N ALA A 95 -2.31 -11.64 23.37
CA ALA A 95 -2.92 -11.81 22.06
C ALA A 95 -4.44 -11.52 22.09
N PRO A 96 -4.99 -10.81 21.10
CA PRO A 96 -6.42 -10.55 21.04
C PRO A 96 -7.19 -11.88 20.93
N LYS A 97 -8.16 -12.09 21.83
CA LYS A 97 -8.95 -13.33 21.89
C LYS A 97 -9.57 -13.75 20.55
N LYS A 98 -9.99 -12.76 19.75
CA LYS A 98 -10.56 -12.92 18.42
C LYS A 98 -10.11 -11.79 17.50
N LYS A 99 -9.96 -12.10 16.21
CA LYS A 99 -9.67 -11.10 15.17
C LYS A 99 -10.81 -10.08 15.10
N VAL A 100 -10.47 -8.79 15.11
CA VAL A 100 -11.44 -7.71 14.89
C VAL A 100 -12.00 -7.73 13.47
N SER A 101 -13.31 -7.49 13.34
CA SER A 101 -13.96 -7.40 12.04
C SER A 101 -13.48 -6.19 11.25
N HIS A 102 -13.53 -6.29 9.93
CA HIS A 102 -13.12 -5.20 9.03
C HIS A 102 -13.87 -3.89 9.33
N SER A 103 -15.18 -3.96 9.57
CA SER A 103 -16.02 -2.80 9.93
C SER A 103 -15.54 -2.12 11.22
N ARG A 104 -15.31 -2.88 12.30
CA ARG A 104 -14.82 -2.32 13.57
C ARG A 104 -13.43 -1.71 13.43
N LYS A 105 -12.54 -2.31 12.63
CA LYS A 105 -11.22 -1.75 12.31
C LYS A 105 -11.36 -0.42 11.54
N ALA A 106 -12.22 -0.37 10.53
CA ALA A 106 -12.45 0.83 9.72
C ALA A 106 -13.04 1.98 10.55
N MET A 107 -14.05 1.71 11.39
CA MET A 107 -14.63 2.73 12.28
C MET A 107 -13.60 3.37 13.22
N ARG A 108 -12.65 2.59 13.76
CA ARG A 108 -11.56 3.13 14.60
C ARG A 108 -10.52 3.92 13.82
N ALA A 109 -10.35 3.62 12.53
CA ALA A 109 -9.40 4.30 11.65
C ALA A 109 -9.97 5.58 11.02
N ALA A 110 -11.30 5.73 10.95
CA ALA A 110 -11.97 6.86 10.31
C ALA A 110 -11.54 8.22 10.88
N ASN A 111 -11.26 8.29 12.18
CA ASN A 111 -10.83 9.53 12.83
C ASN A 111 -9.34 9.86 12.65
N LYS A 112 -8.59 9.01 11.93
CA LYS A 112 -7.13 9.13 11.72
C LYS A 112 -6.78 9.55 10.29
N GLY A 113 -7.63 10.35 9.65
CA GLY A 113 -7.37 10.91 8.32
C GLY A 113 -6.18 11.88 8.32
N LEU A 114 -5.51 12.00 7.17
CA LEU A 114 -4.52 13.04 6.95
C LEU A 114 -5.23 14.40 7.01
N LYS A 115 -4.77 15.29 7.90
CA LYS A 115 -5.30 16.65 7.99
C LYS A 115 -4.81 17.47 6.81
N ASP A 116 -5.72 18.17 6.14
CA ASP A 116 -5.35 19.08 5.06
C ASP A 116 -4.50 20.23 5.60
N ARG A 117 -3.40 20.51 4.90
CA ARG A 117 -2.54 21.65 5.21
C ARG A 117 -3.11 22.88 4.53
N VAL A 118 -3.66 23.82 5.31
CA VAL A 118 -4.15 25.12 4.80
C VAL A 118 -3.06 26.19 4.71
N ASN A 119 -1.87 25.90 5.26
CA ASN A 119 -0.78 26.86 5.41
C ASN A 119 0.13 26.94 4.18
N LEU A 120 -0.42 26.80 2.97
CA LEU A 120 0.35 26.91 1.72
C LEU A 120 0.16 28.30 1.13
N VAL A 121 1.26 29.00 0.87
CA VAL A 121 1.29 30.32 0.23
C VAL A 121 2.21 30.29 -0.98
N HIS A 122 1.97 31.17 -1.94
CA HIS A 122 2.83 31.28 -3.12
C HIS A 122 4.14 32.00 -2.76
N CYS A 123 5.26 31.52 -3.28
CA CYS A 123 6.55 32.19 -3.13
C CYS A 123 6.60 33.48 -3.96
N PRO A 124 7.06 34.62 -3.40
CA PRO A 124 7.15 35.88 -4.16
C PRO A 124 8.22 35.87 -5.25
N GLY A 125 9.22 34.98 -5.17
CA GLY A 125 10.29 34.89 -6.17
C GLY A 125 9.93 33.97 -7.34
N CYS A 126 9.54 32.73 -7.06
CA CYS A 126 9.30 31.70 -8.10
C CYS A 126 7.83 31.36 -8.34
N GLY A 127 6.89 31.90 -7.56
CA GLY A 127 5.46 31.60 -7.68
C GLY A 127 5.04 30.19 -7.23
N ARG A 128 5.98 29.30 -6.88
CA ARG A 128 5.67 27.93 -6.43
C ARG A 128 5.03 27.94 -5.02
N PRO A 129 4.15 26.98 -4.69
CA PRO A 129 3.60 26.86 -3.36
C PRO A 129 4.71 26.51 -2.36
N LYS A 130 4.74 27.22 -1.24
CA LYS A 130 5.63 26.99 -0.10
C LYS A 130 4.81 27.00 1.19
N LEU A 131 5.39 26.48 2.27
CA LEU A 131 4.75 26.55 3.59
C LEU A 131 4.84 27.98 4.15
N GLN A 132 3.79 28.46 4.84
CA GLN A 132 3.77 29.75 5.52
C GLN A 132 4.91 29.83 6.55
N HIS A 133 5.64 30.94 6.58
CA HIS A 133 6.85 31.17 7.38
C HIS A 133 8.10 30.35 7.04
N HIS A 134 8.04 29.46 6.05
CA HIS A 134 9.22 28.76 5.55
C HIS A 134 9.82 29.48 4.33
N LEU A 135 11.13 29.32 4.17
CA LEU A 135 11.82 29.71 2.95
C LEU A 135 11.48 28.73 1.83
N CYS A 136 11.41 29.20 0.59
CA CYS A 136 11.16 28.32 -0.54
C CYS A 136 12.40 27.46 -0.81
N GLU A 137 12.25 26.14 -0.78
CA GLU A 137 13.33 25.17 -1.01
C GLU A 137 14.02 25.40 -2.37
N ASN A 138 13.25 25.75 -3.40
CA ASN A 138 13.80 25.98 -4.74
C ASN A 138 14.64 27.25 -4.80
N CYS A 139 14.07 28.38 -4.40
CA CYS A 139 14.79 29.66 -4.39
C CYS A 139 16.02 29.60 -3.51
N PHE A 140 15.92 28.96 -2.34
CA PHE A 140 17.07 28.78 -1.46
C PHE A 140 18.19 27.98 -2.15
N GLY A 141 17.85 26.87 -2.80
CA GLY A 141 18.83 26.09 -3.57
C GLY A 141 19.50 26.89 -4.67
N ASP A 142 18.74 27.68 -5.43
CA ASP A 142 19.29 28.53 -6.51
C ASP A 142 20.22 29.61 -5.97
N LEU A 143 19.80 30.29 -4.89
CA LEU A 143 20.62 31.29 -4.20
C LEU A 143 21.92 30.67 -3.68
N THR A 144 21.86 29.57 -2.94
CA THR A 144 23.05 28.93 -2.38
C THR A 144 24.03 28.49 -3.48
N ARG A 145 23.52 27.95 -4.60
CA ARG A 145 24.35 27.59 -5.76
C ARG A 145 25.03 28.82 -6.37
N GLY A 146 24.28 29.90 -6.59
CA GLY A 146 24.82 31.15 -7.12
C GLY A 146 25.89 31.76 -6.22
N LEU A 147 25.63 31.84 -4.91
CA LEU A 147 26.62 32.36 -3.95
C LEU A 147 27.90 31.51 -3.94
N LYS A 148 27.79 30.19 -4.03
CA LYS A 148 28.97 29.29 -4.08
C LYS A 148 29.76 29.44 -5.39
N GLN A 149 29.10 29.69 -6.51
CA GLN A 149 29.75 29.95 -7.79
C GLN A 149 30.50 31.29 -7.73
N ASN A 150 29.84 32.34 -7.25
CA ASN A 150 30.41 33.68 -7.13
C ASN A 150 31.60 33.71 -6.16
N GLY A 151 31.58 32.92 -5.08
CA GLY A 151 32.71 32.80 -4.16
C GLY A 151 33.91 32.00 -4.72
N ARG A 152 33.72 31.22 -5.78
CA ARG A 152 34.82 30.51 -6.48
C ARG A 152 35.44 31.37 -7.57
N THR A 153 34.63 32.19 -8.23
CA THR A 153 35.06 33.22 -9.16
C THR A 153 35.37 34.48 -8.35
N GLY A 154 36.46 34.45 -7.57
CA GLY A 154 36.98 35.69 -6.98
C GLY A 154 37.32 36.72 -8.09
N PRO A 155 37.32 38.02 -7.76
CA PRO A 155 37.65 39.06 -8.73
C PRO A 155 39.03 38.85 -9.37
#